data_AF-A0A4Q3JJ53-F1
#
_entry.id   AF-A0A4Q3JJ53-F1
#
_cell.length_a   1.000
_cell.length_b   1.000
_cell.length_c   1.000
_cell.angle_alpha   90.00
_cell.angle_beta   90.00
_cell.angle_gamma   90.00
#
_symmetry.space_group_name_H-M   'P 1'
#
loop_
_entity.id
_entity.type
_entity.pdbx_description
1 polymer ?
#
loop_
_entity_poly.entity_id
_entity_poly.type
_entity_poly.pdbx_seq_one_letter_code
_entity_poly.pdbx_strand_id
1 'polypeptide(L)'
;MTGNDGANALAGAGGDDHLLGGLGADALQGGAGNDTLEGGDGADTLTGDGGNDIFIGGAGNDMLIGGAGNDNFVFADGFGADQITTFDSNPAGGGQDLIDISALGITAITFASGVVVSQSGANTLVAVDDDTITLIGVNSATVTAADFILA
;
A
#
# COMPACT_ATOMS: atom_id res chain seq x y z
N MET A 1 -3.83 1.84 -18.49
CA MET A 1 -4.25 0.50 -18.95
C MET A 1 -5.33 -0.01 -18.03
N THR A 2 -6.31 -0.75 -18.54
CA THR A 2 -7.43 -1.25 -17.72
C THR A 2 -7.67 -2.71 -18.05
N GLY A 3 -7.84 -3.51 -17.01
CA GLY A 3 -8.22 -4.90 -17.07
C GLY A 3 -9.71 -5.13 -17.33
N ASN A 4 -10.15 -6.36 -17.11
CA ASN A 4 -11.52 -6.83 -17.20
C ASN A 4 -11.90 -7.54 -15.89
N ASP A 5 -13.09 -8.11 -15.82
CA ASP A 5 -13.63 -8.71 -14.58
C ASP A 5 -12.94 -10.02 -14.11
N GLY A 6 -11.81 -10.40 -14.68
CA GLY A 6 -11.08 -11.60 -14.29
C GLY A 6 -9.59 -11.35 -14.23
N ALA A 7 -8.84 -12.32 -13.69
CA ALA A 7 -7.41 -12.19 -13.44
C ALA A 7 -6.61 -11.66 -14.66
N ASN A 8 -5.90 -10.58 -14.46
CA ASN A 8 -5.13 -9.88 -15.47
C ASN A 8 -3.66 -9.75 -15.08
N ALA A 9 -2.82 -9.59 -16.09
CA ALA A 9 -1.42 -9.25 -15.95
C ALA A 9 -1.15 -7.98 -16.76
N LEU A 10 -0.94 -6.86 -16.07
CA LEU A 10 -0.75 -5.55 -16.67
C LEU A 10 0.67 -5.05 -16.38
N ALA A 11 1.31 -4.42 -17.37
CA ALA A 11 2.65 -3.86 -17.22
C ALA A 11 2.76 -2.50 -17.93
N GLY A 12 3.15 -1.45 -17.20
CA GLY A 12 3.41 -0.09 -17.74
C GLY A 12 4.78 0.05 -18.41
N ALA A 13 5.77 -0.66 -17.85
CA ALA A 13 7.16 -0.73 -18.26
C ALA A 13 7.97 0.54 -17.97
N GLY A 14 7.72 1.65 -18.65
CA GLY A 14 8.50 2.85 -18.38
C GLY A 14 7.79 4.13 -18.82
N GLY A 15 8.00 5.19 -18.05
CA GLY A 15 7.14 6.36 -18.05
C GLY A 15 6.22 6.33 -16.85
N ASP A 16 5.45 7.40 -16.67
CA ASP A 16 4.43 7.47 -15.63
C ASP A 16 3.15 6.83 -16.16
N ASP A 17 2.78 5.68 -15.62
CA ASP A 17 1.66 4.86 -16.07
C ASP A 17 0.51 4.83 -15.06
N HIS A 18 -0.70 4.55 -15.56
CA HIS A 18 -1.87 4.30 -14.73
C HIS A 18 -2.44 2.93 -15.08
N LEU A 19 -2.41 1.98 -14.16
CA LEU A 19 -2.89 0.61 -14.33
C LEU A 19 -4.09 0.37 -13.41
N LEU A 20 -5.16 -0.18 -13.96
CA LEU A 20 -6.37 -0.58 -13.24
C LEU A 20 -6.66 -2.05 -13.50
N GLY A 21 -6.64 -2.90 -12.47
CA GLY A 21 -6.92 -4.34 -12.53
C GLY A 21 -8.41 -4.62 -12.79
N GLY A 22 -9.26 -4.17 -11.87
CA GLY A 22 -10.71 -4.28 -12.00
C GLY A 22 -11.29 -5.26 -10.99
N LEU A 23 -11.82 -6.39 -11.47
CA LEU A 23 -12.26 -7.47 -10.58
C LEU A 23 -11.38 -8.69 -10.80
N GLY A 24 -11.27 -9.53 -9.77
CA GLY A 24 -10.49 -10.76 -9.84
C GLY A 24 -9.11 -10.59 -9.22
N ALA A 25 -8.28 -11.61 -9.29
CA ALA A 25 -6.93 -11.54 -8.73
C ALA A 25 -5.94 -11.11 -9.81
N ASP A 26 -5.48 -9.87 -9.72
CA ASP A 26 -4.69 -9.20 -10.74
C ASP A 26 -3.21 -9.07 -10.36
N ALA A 27 -2.35 -9.02 -11.37
CA ALA A 27 -0.93 -8.74 -11.25
C ALA A 27 -0.59 -7.47 -12.04
N LEU A 28 -0.24 -6.40 -11.34
CA LEU A 28 0.07 -5.10 -11.92
C LEU A 28 1.54 -4.77 -11.68
N GLN A 29 2.24 -4.37 -12.74
CA GLN A 29 3.63 -3.92 -12.69
C GLN A 29 3.75 -2.52 -13.30
N GLY A 30 4.10 -1.53 -12.48
CA GLY A 30 4.34 -0.14 -12.92
C GLY A 30 5.56 -0.08 -13.83
N GLY A 31 6.74 -0.28 -13.24
CA GLY A 31 8.01 -0.30 -13.95
C GLY A 31 8.86 0.90 -13.56
N ALA A 32 9.40 1.63 -14.53
CA ALA A 32 10.20 2.81 -14.25
C ALA A 32 9.38 4.09 -14.46
N GLY A 33 9.13 4.87 -13.42
CA GLY A 33 8.34 6.09 -13.49
C GLY A 33 7.49 6.25 -12.24
N ASN A 34 6.70 7.32 -12.16
CA ASN A 34 5.77 7.50 -11.04
C ASN A 34 4.42 6.94 -11.49
N ASP A 35 4.12 5.73 -11.06
CA ASP A 35 2.98 4.97 -11.51
C ASP A 35 1.80 5.08 -10.54
N THR A 36 0.59 4.87 -11.05
CA THR A 36 -0.61 4.65 -10.24
C THR A 36 -1.12 3.25 -10.52
N LEU A 37 -1.16 2.42 -9.47
CA LEU A 37 -1.53 1.01 -9.52
C LEU A 37 -2.81 0.81 -8.70
N GLU A 38 -3.92 0.50 -9.37
CA GLU A 38 -5.22 0.23 -8.77
C GLU A 38 -5.59 -1.25 -8.99
N GLY A 39 -5.61 -2.07 -7.93
CA GLY A 39 -5.98 -3.49 -7.99
C GLY A 39 -7.47 -3.66 -8.26
N GLY A 40 -8.29 -3.16 -7.33
CA GLY A 40 -9.74 -3.19 -7.42
C GLY A 40 -10.33 -4.20 -6.43
N ASP A 41 -11.27 -5.04 -6.86
CA ASP A 41 -11.78 -6.11 -6.02
C ASP A 41 -11.00 -7.39 -6.32
N GLY A 42 -10.36 -8.00 -5.33
CA GLY A 42 -9.44 -9.05 -5.67
C GLY A 42 -8.58 -9.59 -4.56
N ALA A 43 -7.55 -10.31 -4.98
CA ALA A 43 -6.41 -10.62 -4.13
C ALA A 43 -5.21 -10.36 -5.02
N ASP A 44 -4.79 -9.10 -5.01
CA ASP A 44 -3.99 -8.54 -6.08
C ASP A 44 -2.51 -8.48 -5.69
N THR A 45 -1.66 -8.41 -6.71
CA THR A 45 -0.23 -8.18 -6.54
C THR A 45 0.15 -6.95 -7.35
N LEU A 46 0.52 -5.87 -6.66
CA LEU A 46 0.93 -4.61 -7.26
C LEU A 46 2.42 -4.39 -7.01
N THR A 47 3.18 -4.14 -8.06
CA THR A 47 4.63 -3.87 -8.01
C THR A 47 4.94 -2.55 -8.69
N GLY A 48 5.53 -1.59 -7.96
CA GLY A 48 5.92 -0.28 -8.47
C GLY A 48 7.23 -0.30 -9.23
N ASP A 49 8.20 -1.08 -8.72
CA ASP A 49 9.60 -1.15 -9.18
C ASP A 49 10.40 0.13 -8.86
N GLY A 50 10.26 1.22 -9.61
CA GLY A 50 11.07 2.40 -9.34
C GLY A 50 10.45 3.72 -9.77
N GLY A 51 10.50 4.69 -8.86
CA GLY A 51 9.84 5.99 -8.96
C GLY A 51 8.98 6.20 -7.72
N ASN A 52 8.20 7.27 -7.67
CA ASN A 52 7.31 7.53 -6.53
C ASN A 52 5.91 7.08 -6.92
N ASP A 53 5.51 5.90 -6.44
CA ASP A 53 4.31 5.24 -6.93
C ASP A 53 3.11 5.47 -5.99
N ILE A 54 1.91 5.33 -6.54
CA ILE A 54 0.66 5.33 -5.80
C ILE A 54 0.04 3.94 -5.90
N PHE A 55 -0.19 3.30 -4.77
CA PHE A 55 -0.82 1.99 -4.67
C PHE A 55 -2.21 2.12 -4.06
N ILE A 56 -3.20 1.54 -4.73
CA ILE A 56 -4.55 1.34 -4.22
C ILE A 56 -4.86 -0.14 -4.43
N GLY A 57 -4.69 -0.96 -3.39
CA GLY A 57 -5.03 -2.40 -3.45
C GLY A 57 -6.50 -2.59 -3.80
N GLY A 58 -7.35 -1.90 -3.03
CA GLY A 58 -8.80 -1.97 -3.17
C GLY A 58 -9.37 -2.92 -2.13
N ALA A 59 -10.44 -3.64 -2.45
CA ALA A 59 -11.02 -4.61 -1.53
C ALA A 59 -10.36 -5.97 -1.76
N GLY A 60 -9.75 -6.55 -0.74
CA GLY A 60 -9.02 -7.78 -1.00
C GLY A 60 -8.12 -8.22 0.14
N ASN A 61 -7.21 -9.12 -0.19
CA ASN A 61 -6.02 -9.32 0.62
C ASN A 61 -4.85 -9.20 -0.36
N ASP A 62 -4.26 -8.02 -0.41
CA ASP A 62 -3.37 -7.62 -1.47
C ASP A 62 -1.91 -7.69 -1.03
N MET A 63 -1.03 -7.85 -2.01
CA MET A 63 0.41 -7.76 -1.85
C MET A 63 0.94 -6.55 -2.61
N LEU A 64 1.38 -5.55 -1.87
CA LEU A 64 1.88 -4.29 -2.39
C LEU A 64 3.41 -4.26 -2.25
N ILE A 65 4.11 -4.05 -3.36
CA ILE A 65 5.57 -4.04 -3.43
C ILE A 65 5.97 -2.67 -3.99
N GLY A 66 6.36 -1.75 -3.10
CA GLY A 66 6.71 -0.37 -3.48
C GLY A 66 7.86 -0.32 -4.49
N GLY A 67 9.00 -0.87 -4.08
CA GLY A 67 10.23 -0.77 -4.86
C GLY A 67 11.08 0.39 -4.36
N ALA A 68 11.58 1.21 -5.28
CA ALA A 68 12.48 2.32 -4.96
C ALA A 68 11.83 3.67 -5.19
N GLY A 69 11.71 4.49 -4.15
CA GLY A 69 11.22 5.86 -4.25
C GLY A 69 10.54 6.28 -2.96
N ASN A 70 9.65 7.27 -3.04
CA ASN A 70 8.72 7.60 -1.97
C ASN A 70 7.33 7.16 -2.41
N ASP A 71 6.88 6.01 -1.93
CA ASP A 71 5.63 5.42 -2.37
C ASP A 71 4.48 5.80 -1.45
N ASN A 72 3.27 5.89 -2.00
CA ASN A 72 2.06 6.19 -1.25
C ASN A 72 1.07 5.03 -1.37
N PHE A 73 0.82 4.35 -0.24
CA PHE A 73 -0.11 3.24 -0.14
C PHE A 73 -1.45 3.73 0.42
N VAL A 74 -2.46 3.80 -0.43
CA VAL A 74 -3.76 4.40 -0.13
C VAL A 74 -4.78 3.33 0.21
N PHE A 75 -5.41 3.49 1.37
CA PHE A 75 -6.41 2.57 1.89
C PHE A 75 -7.75 3.28 2.11
N ALA A 76 -8.81 2.61 1.68
CA ALA A 76 -10.20 3.02 1.90
C ALA A 76 -10.95 1.90 2.65
N ASP A 77 -12.18 2.17 3.09
CA ASP A 77 -12.96 1.24 3.92
C ASP A 77 -13.13 -0.13 3.25
N GLY A 78 -12.93 -1.21 4.00
CA GLY A 78 -13.05 -2.58 3.52
C GLY A 78 -11.87 -3.07 2.67
N PHE A 79 -10.67 -2.57 2.96
CA PHE A 79 -9.47 -2.99 2.23
C PHE A 79 -9.02 -4.41 2.59
N GLY A 80 -9.45 -4.96 3.73
CA GLY A 80 -9.13 -6.33 4.15
C GLY A 80 -7.75 -6.47 4.79
N ALA A 81 -7.02 -7.53 4.44
CA ALA A 81 -5.75 -7.88 5.09
C ALA A 81 -4.58 -7.84 4.09
N ASP A 82 -3.91 -6.68 4.05
CA ASP A 82 -2.90 -6.37 3.06
C ASP A 82 -1.48 -6.51 3.60
N GLN A 83 -0.55 -6.78 2.69
CA GLN A 83 0.87 -6.89 2.98
C GLN A 83 1.64 -5.88 2.14
N ILE A 84 2.38 -5.00 2.80
CA ILE A 84 3.34 -4.11 2.16
C ILE A 84 4.74 -4.69 2.36
N THR A 85 5.43 -4.91 1.25
CA THR A 85 6.86 -5.20 1.25
C THR A 85 7.63 -3.94 0.84
N THR A 86 8.91 -3.87 1.20
CA THR A 86 9.82 -2.74 0.94
C THR A 86 9.49 -1.41 1.60
N PHE A 87 8.45 -1.33 2.44
CA PHE A 87 8.07 -0.10 3.13
C PHE A 87 9.25 0.57 3.86
N ASP A 88 9.59 1.79 3.45
CA ASP A 88 10.65 2.60 4.03
C ASP A 88 10.10 3.71 4.94
N SER A 89 10.11 3.45 6.25
CA SER A 89 9.74 4.43 7.29
C SER A 89 10.79 5.53 7.54
N ASN A 90 11.83 5.67 6.72
CA ASN A 90 13.05 6.38 7.09
C ASN A 90 12.96 7.92 7.02
N PRO A 91 13.12 8.63 8.16
CA PRO A 91 13.15 10.10 8.18
C PRO A 91 14.50 10.72 7.75
N ALA A 92 15.53 9.93 7.41
CA ALA A 92 16.90 10.40 7.20
C ALA A 92 17.61 9.90 5.93
N GLY A 93 16.93 9.17 5.02
CA GLY A 93 17.61 8.57 3.88
C GLY A 93 16.74 8.26 2.67
N GLY A 94 16.50 9.27 1.84
CA GLY A 94 16.30 9.12 0.39
C GLY A 94 14.94 8.63 -0.11
N GLY A 95 14.17 7.92 0.71
CA GLY A 95 12.80 7.51 0.47
C GLY A 95 12.00 7.55 1.78
N GLN A 96 10.81 8.14 1.79
CA GLN A 96 9.83 7.99 2.86
C GLN A 96 8.53 7.52 2.21
N ASP A 97 8.15 6.29 2.52
CA ASP A 97 6.87 5.76 2.12
C ASP A 97 5.79 6.24 3.09
N LEU A 98 4.57 6.39 2.57
CA LEU A 98 3.41 6.86 3.30
C LEU A 98 2.28 5.85 3.22
N ILE A 99 1.57 5.71 4.34
CA ILE A 99 0.30 5.00 4.44
C ILE A 99 -0.81 6.05 4.50
N ASP A 100 -1.57 6.18 3.43
CA ASP A 100 -2.71 7.09 3.37
C ASP A 100 -3.99 6.39 3.81
N ILE A 101 -4.46 6.75 4.99
CA ILE A 101 -5.72 6.30 5.59
C ILE A 101 -6.67 7.49 5.81
N SER A 102 -6.46 8.60 5.10
CA SER A 102 -7.29 9.80 5.21
C SER A 102 -8.74 9.53 4.81
N ALA A 103 -8.98 8.58 3.91
CA ALA A 103 -10.32 8.15 3.51
C ALA A 103 -11.11 7.44 4.61
N LEU A 104 -10.44 6.94 5.65
CA LEU A 104 -11.06 6.23 6.79
C LEU A 104 -11.59 7.18 7.87
N GLY A 105 -11.44 8.50 7.70
CA GLY A 105 -11.90 9.50 8.67
C GLY A 105 -11.10 9.53 9.97
N ILE A 106 -9.90 8.94 9.97
CA ILE A 106 -9.00 8.89 11.11
C ILE A 106 -8.24 10.21 11.18
N THR A 107 -8.49 11.01 12.22
CA THR A 107 -7.86 12.33 12.40
C THR A 107 -6.63 12.29 13.30
N ALA A 108 -6.38 11.17 13.99
CA ALA A 108 -5.23 10.99 14.87
C ALA A 108 -4.95 9.50 15.11
N ILE A 109 -3.68 9.11 15.05
CA ILE A 109 -3.23 7.80 15.55
C ILE A 109 -3.10 7.89 17.06
N THR A 110 -4.22 7.69 17.74
CA THR A 110 -4.23 7.44 19.17
C THR A 110 -4.29 5.93 19.37
N PHE A 111 -3.21 5.33 19.89
CA PHE A 111 -3.09 3.88 20.17
C PHE A 111 -4.12 3.31 21.18
N ALA A 112 -5.23 4.01 21.40
CA ALA A 112 -6.31 3.68 22.31
C ALA A 112 -7.70 3.57 21.64
N SER A 113 -7.86 3.95 20.36
CA SER A 113 -9.10 3.75 19.60
C SER A 113 -8.87 4.04 18.11
N GLY A 114 -9.21 3.10 17.23
CA GLY A 114 -9.26 3.28 15.77
C GLY A 114 -8.07 2.72 14.99
N VAL A 115 -6.83 2.94 15.45
CA VAL A 115 -5.62 2.38 14.82
C VAL A 115 -4.69 1.78 15.87
N VAL A 116 -4.31 0.51 15.70
CA VAL A 116 -3.37 -0.18 16.58
C VAL A 116 -2.13 -0.59 15.79
N VAL A 117 -0.98 -0.02 16.16
CA VAL A 117 0.32 -0.44 15.61
C VAL A 117 1.00 -1.37 16.60
N SER A 118 1.38 -2.57 16.15
CA SER A 118 2.00 -3.59 17.01
C SER A 118 3.09 -4.39 16.28
N GLN A 119 4.06 -4.92 17.02
CA GLN A 119 5.08 -5.81 16.48
C GLN A 119 4.57 -7.26 16.46
N SER A 120 4.75 -7.96 15.34
CA SER A 120 4.60 -9.41 15.23
C SER A 120 5.84 -10.02 14.58
N GLY A 121 6.68 -10.68 15.38
CA GLY A 121 7.96 -11.19 14.89
C GLY A 121 8.81 -10.06 14.30
N ALA A 122 9.17 -10.17 13.03
CA ALA A 122 9.93 -9.14 12.28
C ALA A 122 9.04 -8.09 11.58
N ASN A 123 7.71 -8.20 11.69
CA ASN A 123 6.76 -7.37 10.95
C ASN A 123 6.04 -6.39 11.88
N THR A 124 5.57 -5.28 11.30
CA THR A 124 4.65 -4.36 11.96
C THR A 124 3.24 -4.60 11.46
N LEU A 125 2.28 -4.69 12.37
CA LEU A 125 0.86 -4.77 12.05
C LEU A 125 0.23 -3.44 12.39
N VAL A 126 -0.46 -2.84 11.42
CA VAL A 126 -1.33 -1.68 11.59
C VAL A 126 -2.76 -2.18 11.42
N ALA A 127 -3.46 -2.38 12.53
CA ALA A 127 -4.87 -2.75 12.51
C ALA A 127 -5.74 -1.50 12.52
N VAL A 128 -6.73 -1.46 11.64
CA VAL A 128 -7.72 -0.38 11.51
C VAL A 128 -9.10 -1.03 11.48
N ASP A 129 -9.84 -0.87 12.57
CA ASP A 129 -11.10 -1.60 12.80
C ASP A 129 -10.95 -3.13 12.57
N ASP A 130 -11.63 -3.68 11.55
CA ASP A 130 -11.58 -5.11 11.19
C ASP A 130 -10.50 -5.43 10.13
N ASP A 131 -9.85 -4.42 9.56
CA ASP A 131 -8.85 -4.52 8.50
C ASP A 131 -7.42 -4.43 9.05
N THR A 132 -6.42 -4.90 8.30
CA THR A 132 -5.03 -4.94 8.77
C THR A 132 -4.02 -4.73 7.63
N ILE A 133 -3.06 -3.85 7.87
CA ILE A 133 -1.87 -3.68 7.02
C ILE A 133 -0.69 -4.33 7.72
N THR A 134 -0.02 -5.27 7.05
CA THR A 134 1.21 -5.89 7.55
C THR A 134 2.41 -5.35 6.80
N LEU A 135 3.28 -4.62 7.50
CA LEU A 135 4.55 -4.14 6.99
C LEU A 135 5.62 -5.21 7.21
N ILE A 136 6.02 -5.87 6.12
CA ILE A 136 6.91 -7.04 6.17
C ILE A 136 8.35 -6.61 6.42
N GLY A 137 8.96 -7.15 7.48
CA GLY A 137 10.35 -6.84 7.84
C GLY A 137 10.56 -5.45 8.45
N VAL A 138 9.48 -4.73 8.76
CA VAL A 138 9.53 -3.39 9.36
C VAL A 138 9.39 -3.49 10.88
N ASN A 139 10.24 -2.76 11.60
CA ASN A 139 10.17 -2.65 13.05
C ASN A 139 9.16 -1.57 13.46
N SER A 140 8.20 -1.92 14.30
CA SER A 140 7.13 -1.01 14.74
C SER A 140 7.64 0.22 15.48
N ALA A 141 8.86 0.17 16.03
CA ALA A 141 9.50 1.33 16.66
C ALA A 141 10.01 2.38 15.67
N THR A 142 10.16 2.05 14.38
CA THR A 142 10.52 3.01 13.33
C THR A 142 9.29 3.64 12.67
N VAL A 143 8.13 3.00 12.80
CA VAL A 143 6.86 3.51 12.30
C VAL A 143 6.32 4.58 13.25
N THR A 144 6.13 5.78 12.73
CA THR A 144 5.70 6.97 13.48
C THR A 144 4.47 7.60 12.83
N ALA A 145 3.87 8.59 13.50
CA ALA A 145 2.76 9.35 12.92
C ALA A 145 3.13 10.12 11.63
N ALA A 146 4.42 10.31 11.33
CA ALA A 146 4.86 10.95 10.09
C ALA A 146 4.73 10.03 8.87
N ASP A 147 4.59 8.73 9.08
CA ASP A 147 4.45 7.73 8.01
C ASP A 147 2.99 7.55 7.58
N PHE A 148 2.07 8.34 8.16
CA PHE A 148 0.64 8.24 7.89
C PHE A 148 0.07 9.57 7.41
N ILE A 149 -0.75 9.51 6.38
CA ILE A 149 -1.64 10.59 5.96
C ILE A 149 -3.01 10.35 6.60
N LEU A 150 -3.52 11.37 7.27
CA LEU A 150 -4.74 11.36 8.07
C LEU A 150 -5.75 12.39 7.53
N ALA A 151 -7.01 12.27 7.94
CA ALA A 151 -8.11 13.17 7.55
C ALA A 151 -8.00 14.58 8.17
#